data_AF-W5IHN7-F1
#
_entry.id   AF-W5IHN7-F1
#
_cell.length_a   1.000
_cell.length_b   1.000
_cell.length_c   1.000
_cell.angle_alpha   90.00
_cell.angle_beta   90.00
_cell.angle_gamma   90.00
#
_symmetry.space_group_name_H-M   'P 1'
#
loop_
_entity.id
_entity.type
_entity.pdbx_description
1 polymer ?
#
loop_
_entity_poly.entity_id
_entity_poly.type
_entity_poly.pdbx_seq_one_letter_code
_entity_poly.pdbx_strand_id
1 'polypeptide(L)'
;MEQIYPIYQHYQDPWAPNQPMIPATRVMVQQPRNNNQLPRDRGIFHFTNQINYLRTVKGYQWWRPLFTLFLVLGWVGLAQYVSLYLLISLNWDVSVANPDLFRNMTLTMDNPHWIIVLSTFGTTALSFLPPVIFGTILGDGRPINTVTNRFGKMRWKVLFICAIPAYFWTFIFIWGPSLLSGGYHGLPKGIDTINFILDFLVIMTIIPLQCAAEEYLFRGLILQAFGRWIPQRFVLLAPIVPGLFFASMHTQYHLWGKAQIFFMGLIMGYLVLFTGGLEAGIAFHSANNSMITLGYLFGVFTAGGSDESKISVPEQAANLAQDMAMITLFALSVLLLNHFLGWYKQATVAPYTLKVFRKAPQLHLAQTPLPPYPYYPAYQGAPAYSPAYQGYQNYPAYQAYPAYSGYQPQYQPPYQQPPYQQQPYRAQPYQAYQYYQPYQSYQPYQG
;
A
#
# COMPACT_ATOMS: atom_id res chain seq x y z
N MET A 1 24.53 -1.22 -32.40
CA MET A 1 25.34 -0.24 -33.17
C MET A 1 25.68 0.88 -32.20
N GLU A 2 26.91 0.88 -31.69
CA GLU A 2 27.40 1.90 -30.75
C GLU A 2 27.71 3.18 -31.52
N GLN A 3 27.14 4.32 -31.11
CA GLN A 3 27.52 5.64 -31.61
C GLN A 3 28.74 6.13 -30.84
N ILE A 4 29.85 6.26 -31.55
CA ILE A 4 31.10 6.86 -31.07
C ILE A 4 31.03 8.36 -31.38
N TYR A 5 31.21 9.22 -30.37
CA TYR A 5 31.45 10.65 -30.58
C TYR A 5 32.96 10.89 -30.77
N PRO A 6 33.38 11.74 -31.73
CA PRO A 6 34.79 12.03 -31.94
C PRO A 6 35.30 12.98 -30.87
N ILE A 7 36.39 12.59 -30.18
CA ILE A 7 37.16 13.46 -29.30
C ILE A 7 38.17 14.22 -30.19
N TYR A 8 38.22 15.53 -30.01
CA TYR A 8 39.10 16.50 -30.67
C TYR A 8 40.55 15.99 -30.80
N GLN A 9 41.09 16.02 -32.03
CA GLN A 9 42.50 15.82 -32.29
C GLN A 9 43.29 17.03 -31.77
N HIS A 10 44.02 16.85 -30.68
CA HIS A 10 45.12 17.75 -30.33
C HIS A 10 46.36 17.36 -31.13
N TYR A 11 46.87 18.32 -31.92
CA TYR A 11 48.17 18.32 -32.55
C TYR A 11 49.25 17.90 -31.53
N GLN A 12 50.03 16.85 -31.83
CA GLN A 12 51.21 16.50 -31.05
C GLN A 12 52.47 17.09 -31.70
N ASP A 13 53.25 17.77 -30.87
CA ASP A 13 54.56 18.35 -31.18
C ASP A 13 55.61 17.22 -31.32
N PRO A 14 56.47 17.16 -32.35
CA PRO A 14 57.32 16.00 -32.63
C PRO A 14 58.48 15.76 -31.63
N TRP A 15 58.64 16.62 -30.62
CA TRP A 15 59.84 16.65 -29.75
C TRP A 15 59.54 16.52 -28.25
N ALA A 16 58.32 16.09 -27.87
CA ALA A 16 58.02 15.83 -26.46
C ALA A 16 58.56 14.46 -25.99
N PRO A 17 59.31 14.37 -24.87
CA PRO A 17 59.79 13.09 -24.35
C PRO A 17 58.63 12.21 -23.89
N ASN A 18 58.70 10.91 -24.22
CA ASN A 18 57.70 9.88 -23.93
C ASN A 18 57.18 9.95 -22.48
N GLN A 19 55.98 10.50 -22.28
CA GLN A 19 55.27 10.33 -21.02
C GLN A 19 54.72 8.90 -20.92
N PRO A 20 54.83 8.22 -19.77
CA PRO A 20 54.26 6.90 -19.60
C PRO A 20 52.73 6.99 -19.78
N MET A 21 52.19 6.18 -20.70
CA MET A 21 50.74 6.05 -20.88
C MET A 21 50.11 5.54 -19.58
N ILE A 22 49.46 6.45 -18.83
CA ILE A 22 48.58 6.08 -17.74
C ILE A 22 47.43 5.30 -18.37
N PRO A 23 47.20 4.02 -18.01
CA PRO A 23 46.09 3.27 -18.58
C PRO A 23 44.81 4.01 -18.22
N ALA A 24 44.01 4.37 -19.22
CA ALA A 24 42.72 5.00 -19.02
C ALA A 24 41.87 4.06 -18.14
N THR A 25 41.81 4.34 -16.84
CA THR A 25 40.82 3.74 -15.96
C THR A 25 39.48 4.02 -16.60
N ARG A 26 38.83 2.97 -17.14
CA ARG A 26 37.40 3.01 -17.48
C ARG A 26 36.71 3.43 -16.18
N VAL A 27 36.42 4.72 -16.07
CA VAL A 27 35.38 5.19 -15.16
C VAL A 27 34.12 4.57 -15.73
N MET A 28 33.75 3.39 -15.22
CA MET A 28 32.40 2.89 -15.39
C MET A 28 31.53 3.93 -14.71
N VAL A 29 31.05 4.90 -15.48
CA VAL A 29 29.97 5.78 -15.09
C VAL A 29 28.84 4.81 -14.75
N GLN A 30 28.66 4.56 -13.45
CA GLN A 30 27.50 3.80 -12.98
C GLN A 30 26.31 4.56 -13.54
N GLN A 31 25.60 3.94 -14.48
CA GLN A 31 24.37 4.51 -15.00
C GLN A 31 23.51 4.90 -13.80
N PRO A 32 22.95 6.12 -13.77
CA PRO A 32 22.16 6.58 -12.64
C PRO A 32 21.11 5.51 -12.33
N ARG A 33 21.12 5.04 -11.08
CA ARG A 33 20.30 3.93 -10.62
C ARG A 33 18.85 4.19 -11.03
N ASN A 34 18.25 3.27 -11.78
CA ASN A 34 16.84 3.38 -12.11
C ASN A 34 16.02 3.19 -10.82
N ASN A 35 15.59 4.30 -10.21
CA ASN A 35 14.76 4.31 -9.00
C ASN A 35 13.41 3.62 -9.22
N ASN A 36 13.09 3.22 -10.45
CA ASN A 36 11.89 2.47 -10.80
C ASN A 36 12.06 0.95 -10.73
N GLN A 37 13.24 0.43 -10.40
CA GLN A 37 13.52 -1.02 -10.36
C GLN A 37 14.05 -1.48 -9.00
N LEU A 38 13.73 -2.72 -8.63
CA LEU A 38 14.35 -3.36 -7.48
C LEU A 38 15.85 -3.58 -7.70
N PRO A 39 16.67 -3.57 -6.63
CA PRO A 39 18.08 -3.92 -6.75
C PRO A 39 18.22 -5.36 -7.25
N ARG A 40 19.02 -5.57 -8.31
CA ARG A 40 19.33 -6.88 -8.92
C ARG A 40 18.20 -7.52 -9.74
N ASP A 41 17.17 -6.77 -10.11
CA ASP A 41 16.18 -7.22 -11.08
C ASP A 41 16.81 -7.33 -12.49
N ARG A 42 16.96 -8.56 -12.99
CA ARG A 42 17.48 -8.87 -14.33
C ARG A 42 16.42 -9.53 -15.23
N GLY A 43 15.16 -9.57 -14.79
CA GLY A 43 14.07 -10.22 -15.52
C GLY A 43 13.61 -9.42 -16.72
N ILE A 44 12.85 -10.05 -17.61
CA ILE A 44 12.17 -9.38 -18.73
C ILE A 44 11.09 -8.41 -18.20
N PHE A 45 10.47 -8.77 -17.07
CA PHE A 45 9.52 -7.92 -16.35
C PHE A 45 10.14 -7.42 -15.06
N HIS A 46 10.10 -6.10 -14.87
CA HIS A 46 10.74 -5.47 -13.73
C HIS A 46 9.75 -5.08 -12.65
N PHE A 47 10.07 -5.42 -11.41
CA PHE A 47 9.33 -4.99 -10.23
C PHE A 47 9.74 -3.58 -9.81
N THR A 48 8.74 -2.78 -9.46
CA THR A 48 8.94 -1.43 -8.97
C THR A 48 9.12 -1.42 -7.44
N ASN A 49 9.79 -0.41 -6.92
CA ASN A 49 9.86 -0.16 -5.47
C ASN A 49 8.59 0.55 -4.91
N GLN A 50 7.41 0.36 -5.53
CA GLN A 50 6.13 1.03 -5.21
C GLN A 50 5.77 1.00 -3.71
N ILE A 51 6.19 -0.02 -2.98
CA ILE A 51 5.84 -0.16 -1.56
C ILE A 51 6.96 0.25 -0.61
N ASN A 52 8.20 0.35 -1.12
CA ASN A 52 9.39 0.65 -0.34
C ASN A 52 9.87 2.11 -0.49
N TYR A 53 9.48 2.80 -1.57
CA TYR A 53 9.94 4.17 -1.85
C TYR A 53 9.54 5.16 -0.74
N LEU A 54 8.47 4.88 0.00
CA LEU A 54 8.00 5.73 1.09
C LEU A 54 8.98 5.81 2.25
N ARG A 55 9.87 4.82 2.41
CA ARG A 55 10.95 4.85 3.40
C ARG A 55 12.06 5.81 3.04
N THR A 56 12.23 6.10 1.75
CA THR A 56 13.28 6.99 1.25
C THR A 56 12.83 8.45 1.23
N VAL A 57 11.56 8.71 1.57
CA VAL A 57 11.01 10.06 1.64
C VAL A 57 11.47 10.75 2.93
N LYS A 58 11.93 11.99 2.82
CA LYS A 58 12.33 12.81 3.97
C LYS A 58 11.13 13.00 4.92
N GLY A 59 11.36 12.75 6.21
CA GLY A 59 10.33 12.83 7.25
C GLY A 59 9.58 11.52 7.50
N TYR A 60 10.07 10.39 6.97
CA TYR A 60 9.52 9.06 7.28
C TYR A 60 9.49 8.78 8.79
N GLN A 61 8.35 8.29 9.27
CA GLN A 61 8.16 7.87 10.66
C GLN A 61 7.55 6.45 10.65
N TRP A 62 8.22 5.50 11.30
CA TRP A 62 7.88 4.07 11.22
C TRP A 62 6.48 3.72 11.77
N TRP A 63 5.95 4.54 12.69
CA TRP A 63 4.67 4.32 13.36
C TRP A 63 3.46 4.87 12.58
N ARG A 64 3.68 5.82 11.66
CA ARG A 64 2.60 6.45 10.90
C ARG A 64 1.72 5.51 10.08
N PRO A 65 2.27 4.50 9.39
CA PRO A 65 1.43 3.59 8.66
C PRO A 65 0.53 2.77 9.60
N LEU A 66 0.98 2.43 10.82
CA LEU A 66 0.13 1.77 11.83
C LEU A 66 -0.99 2.68 12.31
N PHE A 67 -0.65 3.93 12.64
CA PHE A 67 -1.66 4.92 13.07
C PHE A 67 -2.69 5.18 11.97
N THR A 68 -2.24 5.29 10.72
CA THR A 68 -3.12 5.45 9.56
C THR A 68 -4.03 4.24 9.39
N LEU A 69 -3.48 3.02 9.46
CA LEU A 69 -4.28 1.80 9.39
C LEU A 69 -5.30 1.73 10.53
N PHE A 70 -4.93 2.11 11.76
CA PHE A 70 -5.86 2.15 12.88
C PHE A 70 -7.04 3.09 12.62
N LEU A 71 -6.78 4.31 12.15
CA LEU A 71 -7.84 5.27 11.81
C LEU A 71 -8.74 4.76 10.69
N VAL A 72 -8.14 4.24 9.61
CA VAL A 72 -8.89 3.79 8.44
C VAL A 72 -9.71 2.54 8.74
N LEU A 73 -9.10 1.52 9.35
CA LEU A 73 -9.79 0.26 9.67
C LEU A 73 -10.81 0.46 10.78
N GLY A 74 -10.56 1.36 11.75
CA GLY A 74 -11.54 1.74 12.76
C GLY A 74 -12.77 2.42 12.15
N TRP A 75 -12.56 3.35 11.20
CA TRP A 75 -13.65 3.96 10.45
C TRP A 75 -14.43 2.93 9.64
N VAL A 76 -13.74 2.10 8.86
CA VAL A 76 -14.37 1.05 8.04
C VAL A 76 -15.19 0.11 8.92
N GLY A 77 -14.63 -0.36 10.03
CA GLY A 77 -15.33 -1.24 10.97
C GLY A 77 -16.57 -0.59 11.56
N LEU A 78 -16.49 0.68 11.98
CA LEU A 78 -17.64 1.42 12.48
C LEU A 78 -18.71 1.62 11.40
N ALA A 79 -18.32 2.03 10.18
CA ALA A 79 -19.24 2.24 9.08
C ALA A 79 -19.97 0.94 8.69
N GLN A 80 -19.27 -0.19 8.66
CA GLN A 80 -19.84 -1.50 8.39
C GLN A 80 -20.78 -1.96 9.52
N TYR A 81 -20.40 -1.74 10.78
CA TYR A 81 -21.26 -2.03 11.93
C TYR A 81 -22.57 -1.21 11.88
N VAL A 82 -22.48 0.10 11.63
CA VAL A 82 -23.65 0.98 11.48
C VAL A 82 -24.51 0.55 10.30
N SER A 83 -23.90 0.22 9.16
CA SER A 83 -24.63 -0.24 7.97
C SER A 83 -25.39 -1.54 8.24
N LEU A 84 -24.76 -2.50 8.92
CA LEU A 84 -25.39 -3.75 9.32
C LEU A 84 -26.54 -3.52 10.30
N TYR A 85 -26.34 -2.67 11.32
CA TYR A 85 -27.38 -2.32 12.27
C TYR A 85 -28.59 -1.66 11.61
N LEU A 86 -28.35 -0.69 10.72
CA LEU A 86 -29.41 -0.03 9.95
C LEU A 86 -30.13 -1.01 9.04
N LEU A 87 -29.40 -1.91 8.37
CA LEU A 87 -30.00 -2.93 7.52
C LEU A 87 -30.90 -3.86 8.35
N ILE A 88 -30.43 -4.38 9.48
CA ILE A 88 -31.25 -5.23 10.37
C ILE A 88 -32.49 -4.48 10.87
N SER A 89 -32.32 -3.23 11.31
CA SER A 89 -33.42 -2.42 11.85
C SER A 89 -34.48 -2.11 10.77
N LEU A 90 -34.04 -1.68 9.58
CA LEU A 90 -34.93 -1.42 8.45
C LEU A 90 -35.65 -2.69 8.00
N ASN A 91 -34.96 -3.84 7.94
CA ASN A 91 -35.59 -5.10 7.59
C ASN A 91 -36.65 -5.50 8.63
N TRP A 92 -36.36 -5.34 9.92
CA TRP A 92 -37.33 -5.58 10.98
C TRP A 92 -38.57 -4.68 10.81
N ASP A 93 -38.37 -3.37 10.72
CA ASP A 93 -39.47 -2.41 10.61
C ASP A 93 -40.30 -2.62 9.34
N VAL A 94 -39.66 -2.84 8.19
CA VAL A 94 -40.35 -3.12 6.91
C VAL A 94 -41.06 -4.48 6.95
N SER A 95 -40.45 -5.51 7.54
CA SER A 95 -41.08 -6.83 7.67
C SER A 95 -42.35 -6.80 8.53
N VAL A 96 -42.36 -5.96 9.57
CA VAL A 96 -43.51 -5.78 10.46
C VAL A 96 -44.56 -4.86 9.83
N ALA A 97 -44.14 -3.77 9.19
CA ALA A 97 -45.05 -2.77 8.63
C ALA A 97 -45.67 -3.19 7.29
N ASN A 98 -44.91 -3.85 6.42
CA ASN A 98 -45.35 -4.28 5.09
C ASN A 98 -44.72 -5.64 4.70
N PRO A 99 -45.30 -6.76 5.17
CA PRO A 99 -44.77 -8.11 4.91
C PRO A 99 -44.64 -8.45 3.42
N ASP A 100 -45.57 -7.97 2.59
CA ASP A 100 -45.52 -8.21 1.13
C ASP A 100 -44.43 -7.39 0.45
N LEU A 101 -44.19 -6.14 0.87
CA LEU A 101 -43.08 -5.33 0.38
C LEU A 101 -41.75 -5.96 0.80
N PHE A 102 -41.61 -6.38 2.05
CA PHE A 102 -40.45 -7.11 2.55
C PHE A 102 -40.19 -8.38 1.74
N ARG A 103 -41.22 -9.18 1.46
CA ARG A 103 -41.13 -10.39 0.64
C ARG A 103 -40.70 -10.10 -0.80
N ASN A 104 -41.17 -9.00 -1.38
CA ASN A 104 -40.77 -8.58 -2.73
C ASN A 104 -39.36 -7.93 -2.76
N MET A 105 -38.90 -7.39 -1.63
CA MET A 105 -37.55 -6.86 -1.42
C MET A 105 -36.58 -7.91 -0.88
N THR A 106 -37.00 -9.17 -0.70
CA THR A 106 -36.18 -10.20 -0.04
C THR A 106 -34.80 -10.23 -0.70
N LEU A 107 -33.81 -9.94 0.13
CA LEU A 107 -32.47 -9.46 -0.20
C LEU A 107 -31.61 -10.50 -0.91
N THR A 108 -31.89 -10.82 -2.17
CA THR A 108 -31.05 -11.75 -2.91
C THR A 108 -30.48 -11.10 -4.17
N MET A 109 -29.21 -11.42 -4.47
CA MET A 109 -28.49 -11.02 -5.69
C MET A 109 -29.10 -11.58 -6.98
N ASP A 110 -30.15 -12.37 -6.80
CA ASP A 110 -30.92 -13.12 -7.77
C ASP A 110 -31.68 -12.25 -8.77
N ASN A 111 -32.01 -11.02 -8.37
CA ASN A 111 -32.58 -10.02 -9.24
C ASN A 111 -31.94 -8.67 -8.87
N PRO A 112 -30.79 -8.31 -9.49
CA PRO A 112 -30.02 -7.14 -9.11
C PRO A 112 -30.78 -5.86 -9.48
N HIS A 113 -31.66 -5.42 -8.59
CA HIS A 113 -32.32 -4.12 -8.68
C HIS A 113 -31.32 -3.01 -8.38
N TRP A 114 -31.40 -1.91 -9.13
CA TRP A 114 -30.49 -0.78 -9.04
C TRP A 114 -30.41 -0.21 -7.63
N ILE A 115 -31.50 -0.26 -6.85
CA ILE A 115 -31.51 0.14 -5.43
C ILE A 115 -30.58 -0.75 -4.62
N ILE A 116 -30.62 -2.07 -4.81
CA ILE A 116 -29.80 -3.05 -4.09
C ILE A 116 -28.33 -2.90 -4.50
N VAL A 117 -28.06 -2.76 -5.80
CA VAL A 117 -26.70 -2.54 -6.30
C VAL A 117 -26.15 -1.22 -5.75
N LEU A 118 -26.93 -0.15 -5.82
CA LEU A 118 -26.56 1.16 -5.29
C LEU A 118 -26.33 1.12 -3.77
N SER A 119 -27.23 0.50 -3.01
CA SER A 119 -27.12 0.42 -1.56
C SER A 119 -25.93 -0.44 -1.13
N THR A 120 -25.72 -1.60 -1.76
CA THR A 120 -24.68 -2.57 -1.36
C THR A 120 -23.30 -2.10 -1.78
N PHE A 121 -23.12 -1.81 -3.07
CA PHE A 121 -21.81 -1.40 -3.60
C PHE A 121 -21.52 0.07 -3.28
N GLY A 122 -22.52 0.94 -3.33
CA GLY A 122 -22.36 2.36 -2.98
C GLY A 122 -22.00 2.57 -1.51
N THR A 123 -22.64 1.85 -0.58
CA THR A 123 -22.27 1.92 0.85
C THR A 123 -20.85 1.42 1.09
N THR A 124 -20.42 0.37 0.39
CA THR A 124 -19.03 -0.11 0.45
C THR A 124 -18.04 0.94 -0.07
N ALA A 125 -18.34 1.57 -1.22
CA ALA A 125 -17.53 2.66 -1.77
C ALA A 125 -17.38 3.82 -0.78
N LEU A 126 -18.49 4.26 -0.17
CA LEU A 126 -18.53 5.32 0.84
C LEU A 126 -17.87 4.93 2.16
N SER A 127 -17.90 3.65 2.52
CA SER A 127 -17.26 3.16 3.74
C SER A 127 -15.75 3.06 3.60
N PHE A 128 -15.22 2.85 2.39
CA PHE A 128 -13.80 2.54 2.18
C PHE A 128 -13.02 3.72 1.63
N LEU A 129 -13.53 4.46 0.64
CA LEU A 129 -12.77 5.50 -0.04
C LEU A 129 -12.51 6.75 0.84
N PRO A 130 -13.52 7.35 1.50
CA PRO A 130 -13.30 8.50 2.39
C PRO A 130 -12.26 8.25 3.49
N PRO A 131 -12.29 7.15 4.28
CA PRO A 131 -11.27 6.95 5.29
C PRO A 131 -9.88 6.73 4.69
N VAL A 132 -9.75 6.11 3.52
CA VAL A 132 -8.44 6.05 2.82
C VAL A 132 -7.94 7.46 2.50
N ILE A 133 -8.81 8.35 2.01
CA ILE A 133 -8.45 9.75 1.72
C ILE A 133 -8.00 10.47 2.98
N PHE A 134 -8.85 10.50 4.01
CA PHE A 134 -8.58 11.23 5.25
C PHE A 134 -7.41 10.61 6.03
N GLY A 135 -7.33 9.29 6.12
CA GLY A 135 -6.23 8.59 6.78
C GLY A 135 -4.89 8.87 6.10
N THR A 136 -4.85 8.92 4.76
CA THR A 136 -3.62 9.24 4.03
C THR A 136 -3.16 10.69 4.28
N ILE A 137 -4.09 11.64 4.30
CA ILE A 137 -3.79 13.06 4.48
C ILE A 137 -3.45 13.38 5.95
N LEU A 138 -4.25 12.87 6.88
CA LEU A 138 -4.17 13.21 8.31
C LEU A 138 -3.20 12.29 9.07
N GLY A 139 -3.25 10.99 8.82
CA GLY A 139 -2.41 9.99 9.50
C GLY A 139 -1.00 9.92 8.90
N ASP A 140 -0.92 9.65 7.59
CA ASP A 140 0.36 9.50 6.91
C ASP A 140 1.02 10.86 6.60
N GLY A 141 0.22 11.91 6.42
CA GLY A 141 0.72 13.25 6.09
C GLY A 141 1.23 13.38 4.66
N ARG A 142 0.65 12.62 3.72
CA ARG A 142 1.06 12.58 2.31
C ARG A 142 -0.09 12.88 1.34
N PRO A 143 0.21 13.35 0.12
CA PRO A 143 -0.80 13.53 -0.93
C PRO A 143 -1.50 12.21 -1.32
N ILE A 144 -2.80 12.29 -1.65
CA ILE A 144 -3.64 11.11 -1.94
C ILE A 144 -3.23 10.36 -3.21
N ASN A 145 -2.74 11.09 -4.20
CA ASN A 145 -2.25 10.54 -5.47
C ASN A 145 -1.11 9.50 -5.29
N THR A 146 -0.42 9.53 -4.15
CA THR A 146 0.63 8.57 -3.79
C THR A 146 0.10 7.17 -3.48
N VAL A 147 -1.19 7.09 -3.13
CA VAL A 147 -1.92 5.84 -2.92
C VAL A 147 -2.30 5.24 -4.28
N THR A 148 -2.74 6.09 -5.22
CA THR A 148 -3.09 5.70 -6.60
C THR A 148 -1.91 5.07 -7.33
N ASN A 149 -0.78 5.76 -7.33
CA ASN A 149 0.46 5.31 -7.97
C ASN A 149 1.65 6.18 -7.52
N ARG A 150 2.87 5.74 -7.82
CA ARG A 150 4.09 6.55 -7.59
C ARG A 150 4.29 7.71 -8.57
N PHE A 151 3.48 7.80 -9.61
CA PHE A 151 3.57 8.85 -10.63
C PHE A 151 2.69 10.07 -10.28
N GLY A 152 2.03 10.05 -9.12
CA GLY A 152 1.33 11.21 -8.56
C GLY A 152 0.10 11.66 -9.34
N LYS A 153 -0.47 10.86 -10.24
CA LYS A 153 -1.76 11.16 -10.89
C LYS A 153 -2.39 9.91 -11.48
N MET A 154 -3.72 9.82 -11.45
CA MET A 154 -4.45 8.74 -12.11
C MET A 154 -4.08 8.68 -13.60
N ARG A 155 -3.57 7.53 -14.06
CA ARG A 155 -3.18 7.32 -15.46
C ARG A 155 -4.38 6.79 -16.24
N TRP A 156 -5.35 7.66 -16.53
CA TRP A 156 -6.60 7.29 -17.21
C TRP A 156 -6.38 6.49 -18.50
N LYS A 157 -5.40 6.88 -19.33
CA LYS A 157 -5.04 6.13 -20.53
C LYS A 157 -4.62 4.68 -20.22
N VAL A 158 -3.86 4.47 -19.15
CA VAL A 158 -3.46 3.13 -18.70
C VAL A 158 -4.67 2.34 -18.23
N LEU A 159 -5.51 2.95 -17.39
CA LEU A 159 -6.76 2.34 -16.92
C LEU A 159 -7.61 1.86 -18.11
N PHE A 160 -7.88 2.72 -19.10
CA PHE A 160 -8.74 2.36 -20.24
C PHE A 160 -8.16 1.26 -21.12
N ILE A 161 -6.85 1.27 -21.39
CA ILE A 161 -6.23 0.20 -22.16
C ILE A 161 -6.20 -1.10 -21.35
N CYS A 162 -6.02 -1.06 -20.02
CA CYS A 162 -6.16 -2.24 -19.17
C CYS A 162 -7.62 -2.72 -19.09
N ALA A 163 -8.60 -1.81 -19.20
CA ALA A 163 -10.01 -2.17 -19.20
C ALA A 163 -10.39 -3.05 -20.41
N ILE A 164 -9.76 -2.84 -21.57
CA ILE A 164 -10.02 -3.65 -22.78
C ILE A 164 -9.79 -5.16 -22.55
N PRO A 165 -8.57 -5.64 -22.21
CA PRO A 165 -8.35 -7.05 -21.92
C PRO A 165 -9.07 -7.50 -20.65
N ALA A 166 -9.33 -6.61 -19.68
CA ALA A 166 -10.10 -6.96 -18.48
C ALA A 166 -11.53 -7.37 -18.85
N TYR A 167 -12.25 -6.53 -19.59
CA TYR A 167 -13.61 -6.83 -20.05
C TYR A 167 -13.62 -7.99 -21.05
N PHE A 168 -12.62 -8.10 -21.92
CA PHE A 168 -12.51 -9.24 -22.84
C PHE A 168 -12.41 -10.58 -22.10
N TRP A 169 -11.43 -10.72 -21.19
CA TRP A 169 -11.24 -11.99 -20.49
C TRP A 169 -12.37 -12.30 -19.52
N THR A 170 -12.88 -11.30 -18.80
CA THR A 170 -14.02 -11.51 -17.90
C THR A 170 -15.27 -11.90 -18.67
N PHE A 171 -15.55 -11.30 -19.83
CA PHE A 171 -16.63 -11.75 -20.71
C PHE A 171 -16.45 -13.20 -21.17
N ILE A 172 -15.28 -13.55 -21.72
CA ILE A 172 -15.02 -14.91 -22.23
C ILE A 172 -15.19 -15.98 -21.15
N PHE A 173 -14.69 -15.74 -19.93
CA PHE A 173 -14.72 -16.74 -18.87
C PHE A 173 -16.05 -16.77 -18.09
N ILE A 174 -16.71 -15.62 -17.91
CA ILE A 174 -17.96 -15.54 -17.13
C ILE A 174 -19.17 -15.86 -18.03
N TRP A 175 -19.21 -15.32 -19.26
CA TRP A 175 -20.35 -15.46 -20.16
C TRP A 175 -20.18 -16.56 -21.20
N GLY A 176 -18.95 -16.80 -21.65
CA GLY A 176 -18.65 -17.79 -22.69
C GLY A 176 -19.27 -19.17 -22.44
N PRO A 177 -19.12 -19.77 -21.25
CA PRO A 177 -19.71 -21.07 -20.95
C PRO A 177 -21.24 -21.11 -21.14
N SER A 178 -21.96 -20.11 -20.62
CA SER A 178 -23.43 -20.03 -20.75
C SER A 178 -23.89 -19.73 -22.18
N LEU A 179 -23.12 -18.92 -22.93
CA LEU A 179 -23.41 -18.65 -24.34
C LEU A 179 -23.21 -19.89 -25.21
N LEU A 180 -22.20 -20.71 -24.92
CA LEU A 180 -21.91 -21.94 -25.66
C LEU A 180 -22.88 -23.09 -25.32
N SER A 181 -23.35 -23.16 -24.06
CA SER A 181 -24.29 -24.19 -23.60
C SER A 181 -25.76 -23.83 -23.83
N GLY A 182 -26.06 -22.59 -24.23
CA GLY A 182 -27.43 -22.09 -24.33
C GLY A 182 -28.08 -21.80 -22.97
N GLY A 183 -27.31 -21.73 -21.88
CA GLY A 183 -27.75 -21.45 -20.52
C GLY A 183 -28.05 -19.97 -20.23
N TYR A 184 -28.26 -19.14 -21.26
CA TYR A 184 -28.67 -17.74 -21.11
C TYR A 184 -30.20 -17.66 -21.12
N HIS A 185 -30.77 -17.14 -20.04
CA HIS A 185 -32.23 -17.07 -19.86
C HIS A 185 -32.86 -15.71 -20.21
N GLY A 186 -32.05 -14.72 -20.59
CA GLY A 186 -32.53 -13.37 -20.85
C GLY A 186 -32.84 -12.59 -19.58
N LEU A 187 -33.44 -11.42 -19.76
CA LEU A 187 -33.81 -10.56 -18.63
C LEU A 187 -34.80 -11.28 -17.69
N PRO A 188 -34.60 -11.19 -16.36
CA PRO A 188 -35.58 -11.64 -15.39
C PRO A 188 -36.98 -11.11 -15.70
N LYS A 189 -37.99 -11.97 -15.51
CA LYS A 189 -39.39 -11.60 -15.74
C LYS A 189 -39.77 -10.44 -14.84
N GLY A 190 -40.36 -9.39 -15.42
CA GLY A 190 -40.89 -8.23 -14.69
C GLY A 190 -39.97 -7.02 -14.63
N ILE A 191 -38.78 -7.05 -15.25
CA ILE A 191 -37.96 -5.85 -15.43
C ILE A 191 -38.53 -5.02 -16.59
N ASP A 192 -38.98 -3.80 -16.29
CA ASP A 192 -39.36 -2.83 -17.32
C ASP A 192 -38.13 -2.10 -17.90
N THR A 193 -38.33 -1.37 -18.99
CA THR A 193 -37.24 -0.68 -19.69
C THR A 193 -36.51 0.34 -18.80
N ILE A 194 -37.23 1.03 -17.91
CA ILE A 194 -36.64 2.07 -17.06
C ILE A 194 -35.73 1.42 -16.02
N ASN A 195 -36.21 0.40 -15.32
CA ASN A 195 -35.44 -0.33 -14.34
C ASN A 195 -34.22 -1.00 -14.98
N PHE A 196 -34.37 -1.59 -16.18
CA PHE A 196 -33.22 -2.12 -16.93
C PHE A 196 -32.14 -1.06 -17.19
N ILE A 197 -32.51 0.14 -17.64
CA ILE A 197 -31.56 1.22 -17.89
C ILE A 197 -30.88 1.66 -16.59
N LEU A 198 -31.64 1.78 -15.50
CA LEU A 198 -31.10 2.13 -14.19
C LEU A 198 -30.15 1.06 -13.66
N ASP A 199 -30.50 -0.22 -13.78
CA ASP A 199 -29.65 -1.35 -13.39
C ASP A 199 -28.33 -1.30 -14.16
N PHE A 200 -28.40 -1.17 -15.48
CA PHE A 200 -27.22 -1.08 -16.33
C PHE A 200 -26.34 0.13 -15.96
N LEU A 201 -26.93 1.31 -15.78
CA LEU A 201 -26.18 2.52 -15.42
C LEU A 201 -25.53 2.39 -14.05
N VAL A 202 -26.25 1.90 -13.04
CA VAL A 202 -25.71 1.72 -11.68
C VAL A 202 -24.61 0.66 -11.67
N ILE A 203 -24.79 -0.47 -12.36
CA ILE A 203 -23.76 -1.49 -12.51
C ILE A 203 -22.51 -0.91 -13.17
N MET A 204 -22.65 -0.17 -14.27
CA MET A 204 -21.51 0.38 -15.01
C MET A 204 -20.87 1.62 -14.37
N THR A 205 -21.42 2.14 -13.26
CA THR A 205 -20.88 3.33 -12.57
C THR A 205 -20.52 3.05 -11.11
N ILE A 206 -21.44 2.54 -10.31
CA ILE A 206 -21.27 2.34 -8.87
C ILE A 206 -20.34 1.18 -8.57
N ILE A 207 -20.43 0.07 -9.32
CA ILE A 207 -19.52 -1.08 -9.11
C ILE A 207 -18.06 -0.67 -9.40
N PRO A 208 -17.72 -0.02 -10.54
CA PRO A 208 -16.36 0.47 -10.74
C PRO A 208 -15.86 1.42 -9.64
N LEU A 209 -16.73 2.27 -9.08
CA LEU A 209 -16.36 3.15 -7.96
C LEU A 209 -16.09 2.35 -6.68
N GLN A 210 -16.90 1.32 -6.38
CA GLN A 210 -16.70 0.42 -5.26
C GLN A 210 -15.41 -0.40 -5.43
N CYS A 211 -15.19 -1.00 -6.60
CA CYS A 211 -13.96 -1.73 -6.89
C CYS A 211 -12.74 -0.81 -6.74
N ALA A 212 -12.82 0.43 -7.22
CA ALA A 212 -11.76 1.40 -7.02
C ALA A 212 -11.52 1.65 -5.51
N ALA A 213 -12.57 1.92 -4.73
CA ALA A 213 -12.46 2.13 -3.28
C ALA A 213 -11.72 0.97 -2.58
N GLU A 214 -12.05 -0.27 -2.94
CA GLU A 214 -11.35 -1.46 -2.44
C GLU A 214 -9.90 -1.53 -2.89
N GLU A 215 -9.60 -1.27 -4.17
CA GLU A 215 -8.21 -1.22 -4.64
C GLU A 215 -7.39 -0.15 -3.89
N TYR A 216 -7.98 1.02 -3.63
CA TYR A 216 -7.36 2.09 -2.85
C TYR A 216 -7.09 1.66 -1.40
N LEU A 217 -8.00 0.91 -0.77
CA LEU A 217 -7.81 0.41 0.58
C LEU A 217 -6.76 -0.71 0.63
N PHE A 218 -6.96 -1.79 -0.12
CA PHE A 218 -6.17 -3.00 0.00
C PHE A 218 -4.82 -2.91 -0.71
N ARG A 219 -4.80 -2.46 -1.97
CA ARG A 219 -3.60 -2.46 -2.83
C ARG A 219 -2.91 -1.09 -2.81
N GLY A 220 -3.64 -0.04 -2.48
CA GLY A 220 -3.11 1.30 -2.23
C GLY A 220 -2.57 1.42 -0.82
N LEU A 221 -3.44 1.49 0.18
CA LEU A 221 -3.07 1.85 1.54
C LEU A 221 -2.43 0.70 2.31
N ILE A 222 -3.12 -0.44 2.43
CA ILE A 222 -2.67 -1.60 3.22
C ILE A 222 -1.36 -2.15 2.65
N LEU A 223 -1.30 -2.43 1.35
CA LEU A 223 -0.08 -2.91 0.68
C LEU A 223 1.12 -1.96 0.90
N GLN A 224 0.91 -0.65 0.77
CA GLN A 224 1.98 0.33 1.00
C GLN A 224 2.34 0.48 2.48
N ALA A 225 1.39 0.34 3.40
CA ALA A 225 1.65 0.39 4.84
C ALA A 225 2.53 -0.79 5.26
N PHE A 226 2.12 -2.02 4.94
CA PHE A 226 2.90 -3.23 5.26
C PHE A 226 4.23 -3.28 4.50
N GLY A 227 4.23 -2.85 3.24
CA GLY A 227 5.42 -2.76 2.43
C GLY A 227 6.51 -1.83 2.99
N ARG A 228 6.20 -0.94 3.94
CA ARG A 228 7.19 -0.11 4.66
C ARG A 228 7.93 -0.83 5.79
N TRP A 229 7.51 -2.03 6.17
CA TRP A 229 8.24 -2.88 7.12
C TRP A 229 8.92 -4.08 6.46
N ILE A 230 8.44 -4.55 5.31
CA ILE A 230 8.99 -5.70 4.58
C ILE A 230 10.33 -5.36 3.89
N PRO A 231 11.48 -5.97 4.25
CA PRO A 231 12.75 -5.72 3.58
C PRO A 231 12.66 -5.87 2.04
N GLN A 232 13.44 -5.08 1.28
CA GLN A 232 13.37 -5.11 -0.20
C GLN A 232 13.52 -6.51 -0.82
N ARG A 233 14.34 -7.37 -0.20
CA ARG A 233 14.53 -8.78 -0.63
C ARG A 233 13.26 -9.66 -0.52
N PHE A 234 12.27 -9.23 0.27
CA PHE A 234 11.01 -9.95 0.51
C PHE A 234 9.79 -9.21 -0.04
N VAL A 235 10.00 -8.20 -0.89
CA VAL A 235 8.92 -7.34 -1.43
C VAL A 235 7.82 -8.13 -2.15
N LEU A 236 8.14 -9.28 -2.73
CA LEU A 236 7.18 -10.16 -3.40
C LEU A 236 6.19 -10.82 -2.44
N LEU A 237 6.49 -10.88 -1.14
CA LEU A 237 5.57 -11.39 -0.13
C LEU A 237 4.53 -10.34 0.28
N ALA A 238 4.72 -9.06 -0.08
CA ALA A 238 3.86 -7.98 0.38
C ALA A 238 2.38 -8.10 -0.05
N PRO A 239 2.04 -8.56 -1.27
CA PRO A 239 0.65 -8.80 -1.68
C PRO A 239 -0.11 -9.84 -0.84
N ILE A 240 0.58 -10.74 -0.13
CA ILE A 240 -0.06 -11.81 0.65
C ILE A 240 -0.93 -11.24 1.76
N VAL A 241 -0.42 -10.24 2.50
CA VAL A 241 -1.15 -9.62 3.61
C VAL A 241 -2.48 -9.01 3.16
N PRO A 242 -2.53 -8.03 2.23
CA PRO A 242 -3.80 -7.47 1.77
C PRO A 242 -4.67 -8.52 1.07
N GLY A 243 -4.09 -9.52 0.39
CA GLY A 243 -4.85 -10.64 -0.18
C GLY A 243 -5.61 -11.44 0.88
N LEU A 244 -4.96 -11.80 1.98
CA LEU A 244 -5.59 -12.53 3.09
C LEU A 244 -6.68 -11.71 3.78
N PHE A 245 -6.41 -10.42 4.03
CA PHE A 245 -7.44 -9.50 4.58
C PHE A 245 -8.63 -9.35 3.64
N PHE A 246 -8.39 -9.26 2.33
CA PHE A 246 -9.45 -9.15 1.33
C PHE A 246 -10.33 -10.41 1.35
N ALA A 247 -9.72 -11.60 1.24
CA ALA A 247 -10.46 -12.86 1.27
C ALA A 247 -11.19 -13.11 2.60
N SER A 248 -10.61 -12.71 3.74
CA SER A 248 -11.25 -12.92 5.05
C SER A 248 -12.50 -12.05 5.25
N MET A 249 -12.54 -10.86 4.64
CA MET A 249 -13.71 -9.97 4.70
C MET A 249 -14.89 -10.48 3.88
N HIS A 250 -14.67 -11.40 2.93
CA HIS A 250 -15.74 -12.00 2.15
C HIS A 250 -16.32 -13.21 2.90
N THR A 251 -17.04 -12.92 3.99
CA THR A 251 -17.57 -13.94 4.91
C THR A 251 -18.64 -14.84 4.30
N GLN A 252 -19.28 -14.41 3.21
CA GLN A 252 -20.30 -15.16 2.47
C GLN A 252 -19.76 -16.39 1.73
N TYR A 253 -18.45 -16.46 1.47
CA TYR A 253 -17.85 -17.59 0.74
C TYR A 253 -17.24 -18.64 1.67
N HIS A 254 -17.27 -19.88 1.21
CA HIS A 254 -16.53 -20.98 1.84
C HIS A 254 -15.04 -20.95 1.42
N LEU A 255 -14.29 -22.00 1.77
CA LEU A 255 -12.85 -22.03 1.57
C LEU A 255 -12.44 -21.88 0.10
N TRP A 256 -13.15 -22.51 -0.83
CA TRP A 256 -12.85 -22.45 -2.27
C TRP A 256 -13.12 -21.06 -2.86
N GLY A 257 -14.28 -20.46 -2.58
CA GLY A 257 -14.56 -19.08 -2.99
C GLY A 257 -13.57 -18.07 -2.37
N LYS A 258 -13.20 -18.23 -1.09
CA LYS A 258 -12.14 -17.42 -0.47
C LYS A 258 -10.78 -17.62 -1.12
N ALA A 259 -10.46 -18.83 -1.56
CA ALA A 259 -9.22 -19.11 -2.29
C ALA A 259 -9.19 -18.41 -3.66
N GLN A 260 -10.32 -18.38 -4.39
CA GLN A 260 -10.47 -17.62 -5.64
C GLN A 260 -10.21 -16.12 -5.40
N ILE A 261 -10.86 -15.55 -4.40
CA ILE A 261 -10.72 -14.13 -4.02
C ILE A 261 -9.30 -13.80 -3.57
N PHE A 262 -8.69 -14.68 -2.80
CA PHE A 262 -7.31 -14.55 -2.36
C PHE A 262 -6.35 -14.53 -3.56
N PHE A 263 -6.49 -15.49 -4.49
CA PHE A 263 -5.66 -15.55 -5.68
C PHE A 263 -5.84 -14.31 -6.58
N MET A 264 -7.09 -13.88 -6.75
CA MET A 264 -7.40 -12.63 -7.46
C MET A 264 -6.65 -11.46 -6.82
N GLY A 265 -6.75 -11.33 -5.50
CA GLY A 265 -6.09 -10.27 -4.75
C GLY A 265 -4.56 -10.32 -4.80
N LEU A 266 -3.98 -11.52 -4.82
CA LEU A 266 -2.55 -11.71 -5.01
C LEU A 266 -2.07 -11.20 -6.36
N ILE A 267 -2.69 -11.64 -7.46
CA ILE A 267 -2.26 -11.26 -8.81
C ILE A 267 -2.44 -9.76 -9.04
N MET A 268 -3.54 -9.17 -8.59
CA MET A 268 -3.71 -7.70 -8.66
C MET A 268 -2.65 -6.97 -7.82
N GLY A 269 -2.32 -7.47 -6.63
CA GLY A 269 -1.24 -6.91 -5.81
C GLY A 269 0.13 -7.01 -6.50
N TYR A 270 0.43 -8.12 -7.19
CA TYR A 270 1.63 -8.23 -8.02
C TYR A 270 1.61 -7.25 -9.19
N LEU A 271 0.48 -7.07 -9.86
CA LEU A 271 0.33 -6.05 -10.91
C LEU A 271 0.62 -4.64 -10.37
N VAL A 272 0.28 -4.31 -9.12
CA VAL A 272 0.69 -3.03 -8.52
C VAL A 272 2.21 -2.94 -8.38
N LEU A 273 2.88 -4.03 -7.97
CA LEU A 273 4.33 -4.06 -7.92
C LEU A 273 4.98 -3.91 -9.30
N PHE A 274 4.39 -4.47 -10.36
CA PHE A 274 4.92 -4.34 -11.73
C PHE A 274 4.62 -3.00 -12.39
N THR A 275 3.39 -2.50 -12.26
CA THR A 275 2.90 -1.31 -12.98
C THR A 275 3.13 -0.01 -12.20
N GLY A 276 3.45 -0.11 -10.91
CA GLY A 276 3.65 1.02 -10.01
C GLY A 276 2.37 1.77 -9.67
N GLY A 277 1.19 1.16 -9.85
CA GLY A 277 -0.10 1.81 -9.60
C GLY A 277 -1.28 0.85 -9.60
N LEU A 278 -2.44 1.37 -9.20
CA LEU A 278 -3.67 0.60 -9.03
C LEU A 278 -4.44 0.34 -10.34
N GLU A 279 -4.09 0.98 -11.44
CA GLU A 279 -4.91 1.06 -12.66
C GLU A 279 -5.27 -0.32 -13.23
N ALA A 280 -4.31 -1.25 -13.29
CA ALA A 280 -4.58 -2.60 -13.79
C ALA A 280 -5.51 -3.39 -12.86
N GLY A 281 -5.33 -3.25 -11.54
CA GLY A 281 -6.20 -3.87 -10.53
C GLY A 281 -7.62 -3.31 -10.60
N ILE A 282 -7.77 -1.98 -10.66
CA ILE A 282 -9.08 -1.31 -10.77
C ILE A 282 -9.80 -1.77 -12.04
N ALA A 283 -9.10 -1.82 -13.18
CA ALA A 283 -9.68 -2.29 -14.44
C ALA A 283 -10.22 -3.73 -14.35
N PHE A 284 -9.41 -4.68 -13.86
CA PHE A 284 -9.84 -6.08 -13.74
C PHE A 284 -10.96 -6.25 -12.74
N HIS A 285 -10.82 -5.66 -11.55
CA HIS A 285 -11.81 -5.77 -10.48
C HIS A 285 -13.16 -5.22 -10.93
N SER A 286 -13.17 -4.03 -11.54
CA SER A 286 -14.38 -3.41 -12.08
C SER A 286 -15.02 -4.27 -13.17
N ALA A 287 -14.22 -4.78 -14.13
CA ALA A 287 -14.73 -5.63 -15.20
C ALA A 287 -15.30 -6.95 -14.65
N ASN A 288 -14.60 -7.61 -13.75
CA ASN A 288 -15.01 -8.87 -13.16
C ASN A 288 -16.34 -8.72 -12.40
N ASN A 289 -16.44 -7.74 -11.50
CA ASN A 289 -17.66 -7.53 -10.70
C ASN A 289 -18.83 -7.03 -11.55
N SER A 290 -18.57 -6.16 -12.55
CA SER A 290 -19.61 -5.70 -13.48
C SER A 290 -20.11 -6.86 -14.34
N MET A 291 -19.23 -7.70 -14.88
CA MET A 291 -19.61 -8.84 -15.72
C MET A 291 -20.36 -9.92 -14.93
N ILE A 292 -20.00 -10.16 -13.67
CA ILE A 292 -20.75 -11.04 -12.77
C ILE A 292 -22.16 -10.47 -12.54
N THR A 293 -22.26 -9.19 -12.18
CA THR A 293 -23.55 -8.56 -11.85
C THR A 293 -24.46 -8.43 -13.08
N LEU A 294 -23.89 -8.10 -14.24
CA LEU A 294 -24.63 -8.18 -15.51
C LEU A 294 -25.05 -9.62 -15.81
N GLY A 295 -24.24 -10.62 -15.47
CA GLY A 295 -24.63 -12.03 -15.62
C GLY A 295 -25.91 -12.36 -14.85
N TYR A 296 -26.06 -11.85 -13.63
CA TYR A 296 -27.32 -11.95 -12.88
C TYR A 296 -28.47 -11.19 -13.56
N LEU A 297 -28.23 -9.94 -14.00
CA LEU A 297 -29.24 -9.12 -14.69
C LEU A 297 -29.75 -9.76 -16.00
N PHE A 298 -28.91 -10.56 -16.66
CA PHE A 298 -29.20 -11.17 -17.96
C PHE A 298 -29.50 -12.69 -17.86
N GLY A 299 -29.66 -13.22 -16.65
CA GLY A 299 -30.01 -14.62 -16.44
C GLY A 299 -28.95 -15.61 -16.91
N VAL A 300 -27.66 -15.22 -16.86
CA VAL A 300 -26.50 -16.10 -17.03
C VAL A 300 -26.28 -16.95 -15.79
N PHE A 301 -26.61 -16.40 -14.62
CA PHE A 301 -26.62 -17.08 -13.32
C PHE A 301 -28.04 -17.19 -12.81
N THR A 302 -28.34 -18.28 -12.09
CA THR A 302 -29.67 -18.49 -11.51
C THR A 302 -29.84 -17.70 -10.21
N ALA A 303 -31.05 -17.16 -10.05
CA ALA A 303 -31.59 -16.66 -8.81
C ALA A 303 -31.59 -17.75 -7.72
N GLY A 304 -30.65 -17.66 -6.78
CA GLY A 304 -30.59 -18.45 -5.55
C GLY A 304 -29.17 -18.52 -4.98
N GLY A 305 -28.16 -18.15 -5.77
CA GLY A 305 -26.77 -18.54 -5.52
C GLY A 305 -26.66 -20.07 -5.57
N SER A 306 -25.70 -20.60 -6.31
CA SER A 306 -25.32 -21.99 -6.04
C SER A 306 -24.74 -22.00 -4.62
N ASP A 307 -25.46 -22.58 -3.67
CA ASP A 307 -24.91 -22.92 -2.36
C ASP A 307 -23.63 -23.72 -2.62
N GLU A 308 -22.47 -23.08 -2.45
CA GLU A 308 -21.17 -23.64 -2.81
C GLU A 308 -20.94 -24.99 -2.09
N SER A 309 -21.58 -25.20 -0.94
CA SER A 309 -21.53 -26.46 -0.21
C SER A 309 -22.20 -27.64 -0.95
N LYS A 310 -23.08 -27.35 -1.90
CA LYS A 310 -23.77 -28.33 -2.75
C LYS A 310 -23.05 -28.61 -4.07
N ILE A 311 -22.02 -27.82 -4.41
CA ILE A 311 -21.19 -28.01 -5.59
C ILE A 311 -20.17 -29.12 -5.31
N SER A 312 -19.99 -30.04 -6.24
CA SER A 312 -19.01 -31.12 -6.06
C SER A 312 -17.57 -30.58 -5.96
N VAL A 313 -16.69 -31.25 -5.20
CA VAL A 313 -15.28 -30.82 -5.07
C VAL A 313 -14.57 -30.68 -6.43
N PRO A 314 -14.73 -31.60 -7.40
CA PRO A 314 -14.13 -31.43 -8.74
C PRO A 314 -14.62 -30.17 -9.46
N GLU A 315 -15.90 -29.84 -9.33
CA GLU A 315 -16.50 -28.66 -9.95
C GLU A 315 -16.03 -27.36 -9.27
N GLN A 316 -15.92 -27.35 -7.93
CA GLN A 316 -15.30 -26.23 -7.20
C GLN A 316 -13.84 -26.00 -7.63
N ALA A 317 -13.08 -27.07 -7.81
CA ALA A 317 -11.70 -27.01 -8.29
C ALA A 317 -11.63 -26.50 -9.74
N ALA A 318 -12.58 -26.90 -10.61
CA ALA A 318 -12.68 -26.39 -11.97
C ALA A 318 -13.00 -24.89 -12.00
N ASN A 319 -13.93 -24.42 -11.16
CA ASN A 319 -14.24 -23.00 -11.02
C ASN A 319 -13.03 -22.20 -10.55
N LEU A 320 -12.30 -22.69 -9.55
CA LEU A 320 -11.04 -22.07 -9.12
C LEU A 320 -10.02 -22.01 -10.26
N ALA A 321 -9.81 -23.12 -10.98
CA ALA A 321 -8.88 -23.15 -12.11
C ALA A 321 -9.28 -22.16 -13.22
N GLN A 322 -10.58 -22.03 -13.48
CA GLN A 322 -11.13 -21.07 -14.43
C GLN A 322 -10.80 -19.63 -14.03
N ASP A 323 -11.07 -19.24 -12.77
CA ASP A 323 -10.78 -17.90 -12.27
C ASP A 323 -9.29 -17.59 -12.26
N MET A 324 -8.47 -18.57 -11.86
CA MET A 324 -7.01 -18.46 -11.91
C MET A 324 -6.52 -18.24 -13.34
N ALA A 325 -7.06 -18.98 -14.32
CA ALA A 325 -6.74 -18.81 -15.73
C ALA A 325 -7.14 -17.42 -16.23
N MET A 326 -8.37 -16.97 -15.93
CA MET A 326 -8.90 -15.67 -16.32
C MET A 326 -7.99 -14.52 -15.87
N ILE A 327 -7.67 -14.44 -14.56
CA ILE A 327 -6.83 -13.34 -14.07
C ILE A 327 -5.38 -13.46 -14.53
N THR A 328 -4.86 -14.68 -14.68
CA THR A 328 -3.49 -14.89 -15.18
C THR A 328 -3.37 -14.42 -16.62
N LEU A 329 -4.33 -14.76 -17.49
CA LEU A 329 -4.36 -14.31 -18.89
C LEU A 329 -4.52 -12.80 -19.00
N PHE A 330 -5.35 -12.19 -18.15
CA PHE A 330 -5.41 -10.75 -18.02
C PHE A 330 -4.05 -10.14 -17.63
N ALA A 331 -3.41 -10.67 -16.58
CA ALA A 331 -2.12 -10.17 -16.11
C ALA A 331 -1.04 -10.29 -17.20
N LEU A 332 -0.98 -11.43 -17.90
CA LEU A 332 -0.08 -11.64 -19.04
C LEU A 332 -0.36 -10.65 -20.17
N SER A 333 -1.62 -10.35 -20.46
CA SER A 333 -2.02 -9.36 -21.47
C SER A 333 -1.51 -7.96 -21.08
N VAL A 334 -1.65 -7.56 -19.82
CA VAL A 334 -1.13 -6.27 -19.31
C VAL A 334 0.39 -6.20 -19.41
N LEU A 335 1.10 -7.28 -19.06
CA LEU A 335 2.55 -7.38 -19.15
C LEU A 335 3.04 -7.32 -20.61
N LEU A 336 2.34 -7.99 -21.53
CA LEU A 336 2.64 -7.98 -22.96
C LEU A 336 2.38 -6.59 -23.57
N LEU A 337 1.23 -5.97 -23.26
CA LEU A 337 0.93 -4.60 -23.70
C LEU A 337 1.97 -3.62 -23.19
N ASN A 338 2.44 -3.78 -21.95
CA ASN A 338 3.54 -2.97 -21.44
C ASN A 338 4.85 -3.17 -22.20
N HIS A 339 5.19 -4.41 -22.55
CA HIS A 339 6.39 -4.70 -23.32
C HIS A 339 6.41 -3.92 -24.64
N PHE A 340 5.29 -3.87 -25.35
CA PHE A 340 5.18 -3.17 -26.63
C PHE A 340 5.00 -1.65 -26.49
N LEU A 341 4.20 -1.19 -25.52
CA LEU A 341 3.82 0.23 -25.41
C LEU A 341 4.77 1.06 -24.54
N GLY A 342 5.59 0.43 -23.67
CA GLY A 342 6.59 1.11 -22.83
C GLY A 342 6.03 2.16 -21.86
N TRP A 343 4.71 2.20 -21.66
CA TRP A 343 3.95 3.22 -20.95
C TRP A 343 4.23 3.39 -19.45
N TYR A 344 4.95 2.45 -18.82
CA TYR A 344 5.40 2.56 -17.43
C TYR A 344 6.76 3.24 -17.27
N LYS A 345 7.41 3.62 -18.38
CA LYS A 345 8.66 4.40 -18.40
C LYS A 345 8.42 5.90 -18.14
N GLN A 346 7.57 6.25 -17.19
CA GLN A 346 7.37 7.64 -16.78
C GLN A 346 8.35 8.02 -15.67
N ALA A 347 8.78 9.29 -15.68
CA ALA A 347 9.53 9.85 -14.57
C ALA A 347 8.66 9.82 -13.31
N THR A 348 9.22 9.37 -12.21
CA THR A 348 8.51 9.37 -10.93
C THR A 348 8.40 10.78 -10.40
N VAL A 349 7.28 11.09 -9.74
CA VAL A 349 7.14 12.41 -9.12
C VAL A 349 8.15 12.53 -7.99
N ALA A 350 8.93 13.62 -8.01
CA ALA A 350 9.95 13.92 -7.03
C ALA A 350 9.39 13.79 -5.60
N PRO A 351 10.20 13.36 -4.61
CA PRO A 351 9.69 13.02 -3.30
C PRO A 351 9.04 14.25 -2.66
N TYR A 352 7.72 14.18 -2.45
CA TYR A 352 7.02 15.08 -1.55
C TYR A 352 7.61 14.92 -0.15
N THR A 353 7.71 15.99 0.63
CA THR A 353 8.17 15.89 2.02
C THR A 353 7.01 15.44 2.91
N LEU A 354 7.21 14.40 3.72
CA LEU A 354 6.23 14.03 4.73
C LEU A 354 6.23 15.11 5.82
N LYS A 355 5.05 15.63 6.16
CA LYS A 355 4.90 16.56 7.31
C LYS A 355 5.48 15.88 8.54
N VAL A 356 6.37 16.50 9.33
CA VAL A 356 6.92 15.83 10.52
C VAL A 356 6.13 16.26 11.76
N PHE A 357 5.58 15.30 12.53
CA PHE A 357 4.74 15.58 13.70
C PHE A 357 5.52 16.02 14.95
N ARG A 358 6.85 15.89 14.92
CA ARG A 358 7.78 16.50 15.88
C ARG A 358 8.93 17.10 15.08
N LYS A 359 9.24 18.40 15.24
CA LYS A 359 10.65 18.79 15.13
C LYS A 359 11.35 17.88 16.13
N ALA A 360 12.33 17.07 15.70
CA ALA A 360 13.27 16.53 16.67
C ALA A 360 13.71 17.71 17.53
N PRO A 361 13.74 17.60 18.88
CA PRO A 361 14.31 18.68 19.67
C PRO A 361 15.64 18.98 19.02
N GLN A 362 15.81 20.21 18.52
CA GLN A 362 17.12 20.64 18.11
C GLN A 362 17.90 20.55 19.41
N LEU A 363 18.71 19.49 19.56
CA LEU A 363 19.83 19.53 20.48
C LEU A 363 20.59 20.75 20.02
N HIS A 364 20.29 21.88 20.67
CA HIS A 364 21.23 22.97 20.77
C HIS A 364 22.35 22.29 21.54
N LEU A 365 23.28 21.68 20.82
CA LEU A 365 24.62 21.54 21.32
C LEU A 365 24.97 22.98 21.67
N ALA A 366 24.81 23.32 22.94
CA ALA A 366 25.37 24.53 23.47
C ALA A 366 26.80 24.50 22.94
N GLN A 367 27.14 25.47 22.10
CA GLN A 367 28.52 25.72 21.77
C GLN A 367 29.14 26.13 23.11
N THR A 368 29.54 25.15 23.92
CA THR A 368 30.44 25.38 25.03
C THR A 368 31.66 26.02 24.38
N PRO A 369 31.97 27.30 24.69
CA PRO A 369 33.17 27.91 24.18
C PRO A 369 34.32 26.97 24.52
N LEU A 370 35.12 26.62 23.53
CA LEU A 370 36.37 25.90 23.78
C LEU A 370 37.13 26.69 24.86
N PRO A 371 37.59 26.05 25.94
CA PRO A 371 38.43 26.75 26.91
C PRO A 371 39.62 27.32 26.15
N PRO A 372 40.02 28.58 26.42
CA PRO A 372 41.15 29.19 25.74
C PRO A 372 42.38 28.29 25.91
N TYR A 373 43.03 27.97 24.79
CA TYR A 373 44.28 27.21 24.78
C TYR A 373 45.27 27.85 25.77
N PRO A 374 45.92 27.07 26.66
CA PRO A 374 46.95 27.62 27.52
C PRO A 374 48.08 28.16 26.65
N TYR A 375 48.34 29.46 26.79
CA TYR A 375 49.45 30.15 26.15
C TYR A 375 50.74 29.65 26.79
N TYR A 376 51.47 28.78 26.10
CA TYR A 376 52.82 28.42 26.51
C TYR A 376 53.77 29.59 26.20
N PRO A 377 54.49 30.15 27.19
CA PRO A 377 55.48 31.18 26.91
C PRO A 377 56.61 30.58 26.06
N ALA A 378 56.95 31.30 24.98
CA ALA A 378 58.02 30.93 24.07
C ALA A 378 59.37 30.93 24.82
N TYR A 379 59.98 29.75 24.94
CA TYR A 379 61.40 29.65 25.29
C TYR A 379 62.22 30.15 24.10
N GLN A 380 62.95 31.25 24.32
CA GLN A 380 64.00 31.72 23.44
C GLN A 380 65.21 30.79 23.57
N GLY A 381 65.73 30.32 22.43
CA GLY A 381 67.11 29.86 22.30
C GLY A 381 67.31 28.45 21.77
N ALA A 382 67.42 28.32 20.44
CA ALA A 382 68.35 27.41 19.76
C ALA A 382 68.36 27.69 18.24
N PRO A 383 69.51 27.61 17.55
CA PRO A 383 69.72 28.20 16.23
C PRO A 383 69.07 27.43 15.08
N ALA A 384 68.75 28.19 14.04
CA ALA A 384 68.14 27.76 12.79
C ALA A 384 69.01 26.75 12.03
N TYR A 385 68.39 25.65 11.59
CA TYR A 385 68.90 24.82 10.51
C TYR A 385 67.79 24.67 9.47
N SER A 386 67.92 25.36 8.35
CA SER A 386 67.10 25.15 7.16
C SER A 386 67.73 24.09 6.27
N PRO A 387 66.93 23.14 5.78
CA PRO A 387 67.08 22.72 4.39
C PRO A 387 65.81 23.05 3.60
N ALA A 388 66.01 23.77 2.50
CA ALA A 388 65.01 23.98 1.48
C ALA A 388 64.67 22.66 0.78
N TYR A 389 63.38 22.34 0.65
CA TYR A 389 62.89 21.48 -0.43
C TYR A 389 61.50 21.92 -0.89
N GLN A 390 61.42 22.13 -2.20
CA GLN A 390 60.24 22.45 -2.99
C GLN A 390 59.28 21.25 -3.07
N GLY A 391 57.98 21.52 -3.28
CA GLY A 391 57.18 20.70 -4.20
C GLY A 391 55.85 20.14 -3.68
N TYR A 392 54.79 20.63 -4.34
CA TYR A 392 53.52 19.97 -4.66
C TYR A 392 52.43 19.75 -3.60
N GLN A 393 51.30 20.39 -3.90
CA GLN A 393 49.95 20.05 -3.48
C GLN A 393 49.61 18.58 -3.78
N ASN A 394 48.90 17.92 -2.86
CA ASN A 394 47.84 16.96 -3.19
C ASN A 394 46.97 16.65 -1.96
N TYR A 395 45.65 16.83 -2.12
CA TYR A 395 44.63 16.23 -1.25
C TYR A 395 44.65 14.70 -1.38
N PRO A 396 44.16 13.98 -0.36
CA PRO A 396 43.29 12.86 -0.69
C PRO A 396 41.98 12.85 0.10
N ALA A 397 40.99 12.31 -0.60
CA ALA A 397 39.62 12.09 -0.19
C ALA A 397 39.44 10.75 0.56
N TYR A 398 38.45 10.72 1.45
CA TYR A 398 37.65 9.60 1.97
C TYR A 398 38.33 8.32 2.50
N GLN A 399 38.05 8.00 3.77
CA GLN A 399 38.02 6.63 4.26
C GLN A 399 36.60 6.24 4.73
N ALA A 400 36.21 5.05 4.29
CA ALA A 400 34.96 4.37 4.51
C ALA A 400 34.82 3.86 5.96
N TYR A 401 33.58 3.84 6.48
CA TYR A 401 33.24 3.16 7.72
C TYR A 401 33.12 1.65 7.49
N PRO A 402 33.79 0.79 8.27
CA PRO A 402 33.45 -0.62 8.36
C PRO A 402 32.35 -0.88 9.39
N ALA A 403 31.55 -1.91 9.11
CA ALA A 403 30.65 -2.54 10.05
C ALA A 403 31.43 -3.16 11.22
N TYR A 404 30.94 -3.01 12.45
CA TYR A 404 31.42 -3.78 13.61
C TYR A 404 30.30 -4.67 14.15
N SER A 405 30.56 -5.97 14.06
CA SER A 405 29.94 -7.04 14.84
C SER A 405 30.88 -7.39 15.98
N GLY A 406 30.33 -7.61 17.18
CA GLY A 406 30.97 -8.36 18.27
C GLY A 406 31.96 -7.62 19.16
N TYR A 407 31.54 -7.28 20.39
CA TYR A 407 32.43 -7.24 21.55
C TYR A 407 31.71 -7.78 22.79
N GLN A 408 32.38 -8.72 23.47
CA GLN A 408 31.98 -9.32 24.75
C GLN A 408 32.13 -8.34 25.91
N PRO A 409 31.35 -8.47 27.00
CA PRO A 409 31.46 -7.58 28.16
C PRO A 409 32.66 -7.95 29.06
N GLN A 410 33.57 -7.00 29.26
CA GLN A 410 34.60 -7.04 30.31
C GLN A 410 34.00 -6.67 31.67
N TYR A 411 34.30 -7.50 32.68
CA TYR A 411 33.99 -7.35 34.10
C TYR A 411 34.50 -6.02 34.68
N GLN A 412 33.66 -5.30 35.42
CA GLN A 412 34.06 -4.19 36.30
C GLN A 412 33.96 -4.63 37.78
N PRO A 413 34.95 -4.33 38.64
CA PRO A 413 34.86 -4.61 40.08
C PRO A 413 34.00 -3.56 40.83
N PRO A 414 33.38 -3.92 41.98
CA PRO A 414 32.45 -3.05 42.69
C PRO A 414 33.17 -1.97 43.54
N TYR A 415 32.69 -0.73 43.42
CA TYR A 415 33.10 0.37 44.29
C TYR A 415 32.51 0.22 45.70
N GLN A 416 33.38 0.34 46.70
CA GLN A 416 33.09 0.29 48.14
C GLN A 416 32.43 1.61 48.61
N GLN A 417 31.40 1.52 49.45
CA GLN A 417 30.80 2.66 50.17
C GLN A 417 31.56 2.94 51.48
N PRO A 418 31.77 4.22 51.87
CA PRO A 418 32.10 4.59 53.25
C PRO A 418 30.84 5.02 54.07
N PRO A 419 30.92 5.02 55.42
CA PRO A 419 29.78 4.73 56.30
C PRO A 419 29.02 5.96 56.84
N TYR A 420 27.81 5.68 57.32
CA TYR A 420 26.88 6.56 58.03
C TYR A 420 27.47 7.25 59.28
N GLN A 421 27.12 8.53 59.48
CA GLN A 421 26.94 9.14 60.81
C GLN A 421 25.64 9.97 60.84
N GLN A 422 24.96 9.89 61.99
CA GLN A 422 23.56 10.26 62.24
C GLN A 422 23.37 11.67 62.83
N GLN A 423 22.10 12.13 62.77
CA GLN A 423 21.32 12.96 63.73
C GLN A 423 20.84 14.35 63.23
N PRO A 424 19.73 14.94 63.76
CA PRO A 424 18.39 14.37 63.95
C PRO A 424 17.20 15.33 63.59
N TYR A 425 16.04 14.72 63.33
CA TYR A 425 14.62 15.15 63.44
C TYR A 425 14.18 16.64 63.55
N ARG A 426 13.22 17.02 62.68
CA ARG A 426 11.87 17.48 63.12
C ARG A 426 10.80 17.24 62.03
N ALA A 427 9.71 16.59 62.43
CA ALA A 427 8.57 16.18 61.60
C ALA A 427 7.40 17.18 61.70
N GLN A 428 6.56 17.27 60.65
CA GLN A 428 5.15 17.70 60.70
C GLN A 428 4.37 17.22 59.44
N PRO A 429 3.03 17.07 59.49
CA PRO A 429 2.39 15.75 59.30
C PRO A 429 1.47 15.57 58.07
N TYR A 430 1.15 14.29 57.83
CA TYR A 430 0.13 13.78 56.90
C TYR A 430 -1.30 14.01 57.41
N GLN A 431 -2.24 14.31 56.51
CA GLN A 431 -3.68 14.14 56.72
C GLN A 431 -4.22 13.01 55.83
N ALA A 432 -4.98 12.11 56.47
CA ALA A 432 -5.61 10.92 55.89
C ALA A 432 -7.05 11.24 55.44
N TYR A 433 -7.48 10.62 54.34
CA TYR A 433 -8.90 10.53 53.96
C TYR A 433 -9.43 9.13 54.33
N GLN A 434 -10.40 9.09 55.25
CA GLN A 434 -11.13 7.89 55.64
C GLN A 434 -12.35 7.65 54.72
N TYR A 435 -12.61 6.36 54.48
CA TYR A 435 -13.83 5.77 53.94
C TYR A 435 -15.02 5.89 54.91
N TYR A 436 -16.25 6.03 54.40
CA TYR A 436 -17.46 5.28 54.83
C TYR A 436 -18.64 5.50 53.84
N GLN A 437 -19.27 4.40 53.40
CA GLN A 437 -20.59 4.23 52.72
C GLN A 437 -21.59 3.66 53.77
N PRO A 438 -22.90 3.31 53.55
CA PRO A 438 -23.81 3.37 52.38
C PRO A 438 -25.31 3.75 52.70
N TYR A 439 -26.19 3.59 51.67
CA TYR A 439 -27.67 3.39 51.65
C TYR A 439 -28.64 4.61 51.65
N GLN A 440 -29.45 4.73 50.58
CA GLN A 440 -30.89 4.42 50.59
C GLN A 440 -31.55 4.51 49.18
N SER A 441 -32.43 3.54 48.93
CA SER A 441 -33.32 3.29 47.79
C SER A 441 -34.56 4.19 47.79
N TYR A 442 -35.10 4.61 46.62
CA TYR A 442 -36.56 4.80 46.42
C TYR A 442 -36.95 4.94 44.92
N GLN A 443 -37.84 4.05 44.49
CA GLN A 443 -38.88 4.15 43.43
C GLN A 443 -40.18 3.68 44.13
N PRO A 444 -41.43 3.89 43.63
CA PRO A 444 -41.88 4.40 42.32
C PRO A 444 -43.01 5.46 42.42
N TYR A 445 -43.50 5.99 41.29
CA TYR A 445 -44.91 6.40 41.17
C TYR A 445 -45.43 6.18 39.74
N GLN A 446 -46.48 5.35 39.65
CA GLN A 446 -47.44 5.32 38.54
C GLN A 446 -48.49 6.42 38.75
N GLY A 447 -48.94 7.00 37.65
CA GLY A 447 -50.13 7.85 37.51
C GLY A 447 -50.52 7.86 36.05
#